data_AF-A0A2U8H1J4-F1
#
_entry.id   AF-A0A2U8H1J4-F1
#
_cell.length_a   1.000
_cell.length_b   1.000
_cell.length_c   1.000
_cell.angle_alpha   90.00
_cell.angle_beta   90.00
_cell.angle_gamma   90.00
#
_symmetry.space_group_name_H-M   'P 1'
#
loop_
_entity.id
_entity.type
_entity.pdbx_description
1 polymer ?
#
loop_
_entity_poly.entity_id
_entity_poly.type
_entity_poly.pdbx_seq_one_letter_code
_entity_poly.pdbx_strand_id
1 'polypeptide(L)'
;MKPMNTALETLLTGLNAALRNQIRANDGLFDPLENKPSPSDHYGHVCAALALACGDEDDWNIGRQALLAWLTLDASSLGHLPFNRFALLLLRTVRQSRGLAPADEALIDAGINRCTLRRSYPSNNWSLLAQACRLIEAPPARKATESRRLCTLLDRWTTPKGCFIDFPANPGSRFSTPLAYHHKALFLTALACWYHDDAELARHARRLLDWLVHCWDPAGYAGGFGRSTHSLFGDACLIAGMILMGIEDSEEDQPIAALCRRLIRQRRADGLLWLNPAGAASGRASWDAYMYLSVYNAWAAAVIAIALHLRTNRPLPVQLQPAMWSATRTGLFHDEAAGLAYLRTKDDLNVLISTRGQPPQSYNADDAEFRYAGGVIVHLRASDDQPVAQPGIRISRQELLEQPALAGSIPLLVIEGACFVLDEFDACELTPHENGVRIVLTGQPKALFKQNRQDIANKLLAALDWRLLDGRLGRNAVLHREQLSTVDARVQIELSMIPGGTITTSHQLEIHTRIQIEHLNPHGQAGHRDCGLEQYPAADMSAKSEEKAFPSSIGLGSTFAGGAFMIKAGTPYSVTSIALFPTPERPNDNDFLDRTASRNTR
;
A
#
# COMPACT_ATOMS: atom_id res chain seq x y z
N MET A 1 -5.70 -0.96 35.33
CA MET A 1 -5.76 -1.07 33.86
C MET A 1 -6.32 0.25 33.35
N LYS A 2 -5.60 1.00 32.52
CA LYS A 2 -6.14 2.25 31.95
C LYS A 2 -7.39 1.94 31.09
N PRO A 3 -8.37 2.85 30.99
CA PRO A 3 -9.51 2.66 30.11
C PRO A 3 -9.03 2.49 28.66
N MET A 4 -9.69 1.57 27.94
CA MET A 4 -9.40 1.29 26.53
C MET A 4 -9.69 2.53 25.68
N ASN A 5 -8.90 2.77 24.63
CA ASN A 5 -9.12 3.85 23.69
C ASN A 5 -10.53 3.75 23.07
N THR A 6 -11.36 4.79 23.27
CA THR A 6 -12.75 4.85 22.78
C THR A 6 -12.88 4.71 21.27
N ALA A 7 -11.94 5.24 20.48
CA ALA A 7 -11.95 5.10 19.02
C ALA A 7 -11.67 3.66 18.58
N LEU A 8 -10.76 2.97 19.28
CA LEU A 8 -10.46 1.57 19.04
C LEU A 8 -11.67 0.67 19.39
N GLU A 9 -12.31 0.94 20.52
CA GLU A 9 -13.54 0.25 20.92
C GLU A 9 -14.66 0.45 19.90
N THR A 10 -14.90 1.69 19.48
CA THR A 10 -15.92 2.03 18.47
C THR A 10 -15.66 1.33 17.14
N LEU A 11 -14.39 1.32 16.69
CA LEU A 11 -14.00 0.63 15.46
C LEU A 11 -14.31 -0.86 15.55
N LEU A 12 -13.82 -1.53 16.60
CA LEU A 12 -13.92 -2.98 16.73
C LEU A 12 -15.35 -3.44 16.96
N THR A 13 -16.11 -2.77 17.82
CA THR A 13 -17.53 -3.05 18.05
C THR A 13 -18.32 -2.95 16.74
N GLY A 14 -18.07 -1.89 15.96
CA GLY A 14 -18.74 -1.72 14.68
C GLY A 14 -18.33 -2.76 13.63
N LEU A 15 -17.06 -3.20 13.60
CA LEU A 15 -16.60 -4.28 12.72
C LEU A 15 -17.24 -5.63 13.09
N ASN A 16 -17.23 -5.98 14.38
CA ASN A 16 -17.82 -7.23 14.86
C ASN A 16 -19.34 -7.27 14.60
N ALA A 17 -20.05 -6.17 14.87
CA ALA A 17 -21.47 -6.06 14.56
C ALA A 17 -21.75 -6.24 13.05
N ALA A 18 -20.93 -5.63 12.19
CA ALA A 18 -21.04 -5.81 10.75
C ALA A 18 -20.80 -7.27 10.35
N LEU A 19 -19.78 -7.94 10.89
CA LEU A 19 -19.50 -9.35 10.61
C LEU A 19 -20.65 -10.28 11.03
N ARG A 20 -21.25 -10.06 12.20
CA ARG A 20 -22.45 -10.82 12.63
C ARG A 20 -23.56 -10.73 11.60
N ASN A 21 -23.84 -9.52 11.12
CA ASN A 21 -24.88 -9.27 10.12
C ASN A 21 -24.59 -9.89 8.75
N GLN A 22 -23.31 -10.19 8.47
CA GLN A 22 -22.89 -10.83 7.21
C GLN A 22 -22.68 -12.34 7.34
N ILE A 23 -22.80 -12.94 8.53
CA ILE A 23 -22.75 -14.39 8.67
C ILE A 23 -24.15 -14.97 8.41
N ARG A 24 -24.24 -15.86 7.44
CA ARG A 24 -25.46 -16.55 7.04
C ARG A 24 -25.35 -18.04 7.34
N ALA A 25 -26.47 -18.65 7.71
CA ALA A 25 -26.54 -20.09 7.90
C ALA A 25 -26.12 -20.82 6.61
N ASN A 26 -25.30 -21.86 6.73
CA ASN A 26 -24.73 -22.69 5.64
C ASN A 26 -23.74 -22.00 4.69
N ASP A 27 -23.90 -20.70 4.42
CA ASP A 27 -23.00 -19.95 3.51
C ASP A 27 -21.76 -19.36 4.22
N GLY A 28 -21.81 -19.26 5.55
CA GLY A 28 -20.74 -18.63 6.33
C GLY A 28 -20.72 -17.11 6.15
N LEU A 29 -19.53 -16.54 5.99
CA LEU A 29 -19.37 -15.11 5.75
C LEU A 29 -19.86 -14.74 4.33
N PHE A 30 -20.68 -13.71 4.24
CA PHE A 30 -21.19 -13.15 2.98
C PHE A 30 -20.44 -11.86 2.60
N ASP A 31 -20.23 -11.66 1.30
CA ASP A 31 -19.70 -10.42 0.75
C ASP A 31 -20.83 -9.57 0.14
N PRO A 32 -21.22 -8.46 0.80
CA PRO A 32 -22.33 -7.64 0.32
C PRO A 32 -22.00 -6.85 -0.94
N LEU A 33 -20.70 -6.63 -1.26
CA LEU A 33 -20.29 -5.92 -2.47
C LEU A 33 -20.34 -6.83 -3.70
N GLU A 34 -20.02 -8.11 -3.52
CA GLU A 34 -20.10 -9.14 -4.56
C GLU A 34 -21.48 -9.81 -4.61
N ASN A 35 -22.33 -9.58 -3.60
CA ASN A 35 -23.61 -10.25 -3.38
C ASN A 35 -23.49 -11.78 -3.47
N LYS A 36 -22.45 -12.36 -2.86
CA LYS A 36 -22.20 -13.80 -2.84
C LYS A 36 -21.44 -14.21 -1.56
N PRO A 37 -21.36 -15.50 -1.20
CA PRO A 37 -20.50 -15.95 -0.11
C PRO A 37 -19.06 -15.49 -0.31
N SER A 38 -18.36 -15.20 0.79
CA SER A 38 -16.93 -14.89 0.75
C SER A 38 -16.17 -16.03 0.08
N PRO A 39 -15.18 -15.71 -0.76
CA PRO A 39 -14.50 -16.69 -1.60
C PRO A 39 -13.86 -17.82 -0.78
N SER A 40 -14.04 -19.05 -1.25
CA SER A 40 -13.61 -20.28 -0.57
C SER A 40 -12.09 -20.45 -0.49
N ASP A 41 -11.37 -19.84 -1.43
CA ASP A 41 -9.92 -19.88 -1.53
C ASP A 41 -9.22 -18.81 -0.67
N HIS A 42 -9.96 -18.08 0.16
CA HIS A 42 -9.46 -17.01 1.04
C HIS A 42 -9.68 -17.32 2.52
N TYR A 43 -9.28 -16.38 3.38
CA TYR A 43 -9.27 -16.53 4.84
C TYR A 43 -10.40 -15.79 5.57
N GLY A 44 -11.41 -15.30 4.83
CA GLY A 44 -12.50 -14.48 5.38
C GLY A 44 -13.31 -15.21 6.46
N HIS A 45 -13.81 -16.42 6.15
CA HIS A 45 -14.63 -17.23 7.06
C HIS A 45 -13.93 -17.51 8.40
N VAL A 46 -12.69 -17.97 8.33
CA VAL A 46 -11.90 -18.33 9.52
C VAL A 46 -11.53 -17.08 10.33
N CYS A 47 -11.21 -15.96 9.67
CA CYS A 47 -10.96 -14.70 10.37
C CYS A 47 -12.22 -14.16 11.04
N ALA A 48 -13.40 -14.27 10.42
CA ALA A 48 -14.66 -13.88 11.04
C ALA A 48 -14.94 -14.71 12.30
N ALA A 49 -14.69 -16.03 12.24
CA ALA A 49 -14.78 -16.91 13.40
C ALA A 49 -13.83 -16.49 14.53
N LEU A 50 -12.56 -16.16 14.21
CA LEU A 50 -11.58 -15.65 15.18
C LEU A 50 -12.02 -14.32 15.81
N ALA A 51 -12.47 -13.37 15.00
CA ALA A 51 -12.91 -12.06 15.46
C ALA A 51 -14.04 -12.18 16.49
N LEU A 52 -15.05 -12.97 16.18
CA LEU A 52 -16.21 -13.16 17.05
C LEU A 52 -15.92 -14.06 18.25
N ALA A 53 -14.98 -15.02 18.15
CA ALA A 53 -14.53 -15.80 19.31
C ALA A 53 -13.87 -14.95 20.41
N CYS A 54 -13.36 -13.75 20.05
CA CYS A 54 -12.83 -12.79 21.02
C CYS A 54 -13.94 -12.00 21.75
N GLY A 55 -15.18 -12.02 21.25
CA GLY A 55 -16.37 -11.36 21.81
C GLY A 55 -16.95 -12.10 23.01
N ASP A 56 -18.26 -12.18 23.18
CA ASP A 56 -18.91 -13.05 24.18
C ASP A 56 -19.23 -14.45 23.60
N GLU A 57 -19.96 -15.29 24.35
CA GLU A 57 -20.34 -16.62 23.86
C GLU A 57 -21.41 -16.56 22.75
N ASP A 58 -22.25 -15.53 22.71
CA ASP A 58 -23.22 -15.34 21.63
C ASP A 58 -22.51 -14.99 20.32
N ASP A 59 -21.51 -14.10 20.39
CA ASP A 59 -20.60 -13.83 19.28
C ASP A 59 -19.88 -15.10 18.82
N TRP A 60 -19.36 -15.90 19.74
CA TRP A 60 -18.74 -17.18 19.38
C TRP A 60 -19.72 -18.12 18.66
N ASN A 61 -20.97 -18.25 19.13
CA ASN A 61 -21.97 -19.09 18.50
C ASN A 61 -22.23 -18.69 17.04
N ILE A 62 -22.21 -17.39 16.73
CA ILE A 62 -22.31 -16.88 15.36
C ILE A 62 -21.01 -17.18 14.58
N GLY A 63 -19.86 -16.85 15.15
CA GLY A 63 -18.55 -17.12 14.53
C GLY A 63 -18.30 -18.58 14.21
N ARG A 64 -18.80 -19.49 15.07
CA ARG A 64 -18.75 -20.94 14.87
C ARG A 64 -19.49 -21.37 13.61
N GLN A 65 -20.56 -20.68 13.21
CA GLN A 65 -21.26 -20.96 11.94
C GLN A 65 -20.36 -20.67 10.73
N ALA A 66 -19.60 -19.58 10.76
CA ALA A 66 -18.64 -19.27 9.69
C ALA A 66 -17.52 -20.32 9.61
N LEU A 67 -17.02 -20.79 10.75
CA LEU A 67 -16.03 -21.89 10.78
C LEU A 67 -16.62 -23.19 10.21
N LEU A 68 -17.84 -23.55 10.61
CA LEU A 68 -18.52 -24.75 10.11
C LEU A 68 -18.74 -24.68 8.59
N ALA A 69 -19.23 -23.56 8.06
CA ALA A 69 -19.40 -23.37 6.62
C ALA A 69 -18.08 -23.49 5.87
N TRP A 70 -16.98 -22.95 6.41
CA TRP A 70 -15.66 -23.14 5.80
C TRP A 70 -15.20 -24.60 5.83
N LEU A 71 -15.52 -25.34 6.89
CA LEU A 71 -15.21 -26.77 7.01
C LEU A 71 -16.04 -27.66 6.07
N THR A 72 -17.17 -27.19 5.52
CA THR A 72 -17.93 -27.96 4.51
C THR A 72 -17.41 -27.77 3.08
N LEU A 73 -16.57 -26.77 2.83
CA LEU A 73 -15.97 -26.54 1.51
C LEU A 73 -15.12 -27.72 1.07
N ASP A 74 -14.97 -27.92 -0.24
CA ASP A 74 -14.04 -28.92 -0.76
C ASP A 74 -12.57 -28.52 -0.50
N ALA A 75 -11.75 -29.48 -0.08
CA ALA A 75 -10.33 -29.23 0.22
C ALA A 75 -9.56 -28.73 -1.01
N SER A 76 -9.94 -29.13 -2.22
CA SER A 76 -9.28 -28.68 -3.46
C SER A 76 -9.55 -27.19 -3.78
N SER A 77 -10.62 -26.63 -3.22
CA SER A 77 -11.00 -25.22 -3.41
C SER A 77 -10.33 -24.27 -2.41
N LEU A 78 -9.59 -24.80 -1.44
CA LEU A 78 -8.96 -24.00 -0.40
C LEU A 78 -7.66 -23.36 -0.90
N GLY A 79 -7.54 -22.06 -0.65
CA GLY A 79 -6.35 -21.26 -0.88
C GLY A 79 -5.89 -20.58 0.40
N HIS A 80 -4.88 -19.71 0.28
CA HIS A 80 -4.36 -18.91 1.40
C HIS A 80 -4.09 -19.71 2.70
N LEU A 81 -3.65 -20.97 2.57
CA LEU A 81 -3.56 -21.91 3.69
C LEU A 81 -2.79 -21.38 4.92
N PRO A 82 -1.69 -20.62 4.78
CA PRO A 82 -1.01 -20.02 5.94
C PRO A 82 -1.87 -19.02 6.71
N PHE A 83 -2.71 -18.24 6.03
CA PHE A 83 -3.62 -17.30 6.69
C PHE A 83 -4.73 -18.03 7.44
N ASN A 84 -5.32 -19.06 6.82
CA ASN A 84 -6.31 -19.91 7.48
C ASN A 84 -5.70 -20.64 8.70
N ARG A 85 -4.52 -21.26 8.55
CA ARG A 85 -3.80 -21.91 9.66
C ARG A 85 -3.51 -20.93 10.79
N PHE A 86 -3.01 -19.75 10.45
CA PHE A 86 -2.70 -18.69 11.41
C PHE A 86 -3.94 -18.31 12.24
N ALA A 87 -5.05 -17.99 11.56
CA ALA A 87 -6.30 -17.64 12.24
C ALA A 87 -6.84 -18.78 13.13
N LEU A 88 -6.73 -20.04 12.69
CA LEU A 88 -7.14 -21.20 13.50
C LEU A 88 -6.26 -21.41 14.75
N LEU A 89 -4.94 -21.22 14.63
CA LEU A 89 -4.03 -21.31 15.77
C LEU A 89 -4.32 -20.23 16.82
N LEU A 90 -4.65 -19.02 16.37
CA LEU A 90 -5.08 -17.93 17.24
C LEU A 90 -6.47 -18.18 17.84
N LEU A 91 -7.39 -18.75 17.06
CA LEU A 91 -8.72 -19.14 17.55
C LEU A 91 -8.60 -20.17 18.67
N ARG A 92 -7.73 -21.19 18.50
CA ARG A 92 -7.41 -22.15 19.55
C ARG A 92 -6.95 -21.44 20.82
N THR A 93 -6.06 -20.46 20.68
CA THR A 93 -5.51 -19.69 21.82
C THR A 93 -6.61 -18.95 22.59
N VAL A 94 -7.53 -18.30 21.88
CA VAL A 94 -8.67 -17.59 22.49
C VAL A 94 -9.58 -18.57 23.22
N ARG A 95 -9.99 -19.65 22.56
CA ARG A 95 -10.92 -20.62 23.15
C ARG A 95 -10.30 -21.36 24.34
N GLN A 96 -9.00 -21.68 24.30
CA GLN A 96 -8.29 -22.27 25.44
C GLN A 96 -8.33 -21.37 26.68
N SER A 97 -8.18 -20.05 26.51
CA SER A 97 -8.28 -19.10 27.63
C SER A 97 -9.67 -19.03 28.28
N ARG A 98 -10.69 -19.55 27.60
CA ARG A 98 -12.11 -19.52 28.02
C ARG A 98 -12.67 -20.90 28.39
N GLY A 99 -11.82 -21.90 28.53
CA GLY A 99 -12.26 -23.29 28.76
C GLY A 99 -12.74 -23.95 27.47
N LEU A 100 -11.80 -24.23 26.57
CA LEU A 100 -12.07 -24.85 25.26
C LEU A 100 -12.90 -26.14 25.41
N ALA A 101 -14.10 -26.15 24.82
CA ALA A 101 -14.94 -27.33 24.77
C ALA A 101 -14.35 -28.38 23.80
N PRO A 102 -14.44 -29.69 24.10
CA PRO A 102 -13.90 -30.74 23.23
C PRO A 102 -14.45 -30.71 21.79
N ALA A 103 -15.73 -30.32 21.63
CA ALA A 103 -16.34 -30.19 20.31
C ALA A 103 -15.71 -29.06 19.49
N ASP A 104 -15.39 -27.93 20.12
CA ASP A 104 -14.74 -26.81 19.46
C ASP A 104 -13.26 -27.12 19.16
N GLU A 105 -12.59 -27.85 20.05
CA GLU A 105 -11.23 -28.34 19.83
C GLU A 105 -11.16 -29.21 18.57
N ALA A 106 -12.07 -30.19 18.45
CA ALA A 106 -12.14 -31.07 17.29
C ALA A 106 -12.37 -30.30 15.98
N LEU A 107 -13.21 -29.25 15.98
CA LEU A 107 -13.44 -28.41 14.80
C LEU A 107 -12.19 -27.63 14.40
N ILE A 108 -11.51 -27.02 15.37
CA ILE A 108 -10.30 -26.23 15.14
C ILE A 108 -9.17 -27.13 14.63
N ASP A 109 -9.02 -28.32 15.22
CA ASP A 109 -8.03 -29.32 14.82
C ASP A 109 -8.29 -29.84 13.40
N ALA A 110 -9.54 -30.13 13.07
CA ALA A 110 -9.94 -30.49 11.72
C ALA A 110 -9.56 -29.40 10.71
N GLY A 111 -9.80 -28.13 11.05
CA GLY A 111 -9.39 -27.01 10.20
C GLY A 111 -7.87 -26.91 10.03
N ILE A 112 -7.12 -27.03 11.12
CA ILE A 112 -5.65 -26.93 11.10
C ILE A 112 -5.05 -28.04 10.23
N ASN A 113 -5.60 -29.25 10.29
CA ASN A 113 -5.14 -30.39 9.49
C ASN A 113 -5.35 -30.19 7.98
N ARG A 114 -6.32 -29.35 7.58
CA ARG A 114 -6.56 -28.98 6.18
C ARG A 114 -5.61 -27.91 5.65
N CYS A 115 -4.92 -27.17 6.54
CA CYS A 115 -4.04 -26.08 6.17
C CYS A 115 -2.56 -26.47 6.23
N THR A 116 -2.12 -27.27 5.26
CA THR A 116 -0.72 -27.71 5.18
C THR A 116 0.23 -26.55 4.79
N LEU A 117 1.28 -26.34 5.59
CA LEU A 117 2.32 -25.36 5.28
C LEU A 117 3.32 -25.93 4.26
N ARG A 118 3.52 -25.21 3.16
CA ARG A 118 4.49 -25.55 2.12
C ARG A 118 5.91 -25.20 2.55
N ARG A 119 6.89 -25.79 1.86
CA ARG A 119 8.30 -25.51 2.05
C ARG A 119 8.70 -24.13 1.52
N SER A 120 8.08 -23.71 0.42
CA SER A 120 8.32 -22.43 -0.27
C SER A 120 7.01 -21.69 -0.51
N TYR A 121 7.12 -20.37 -0.60
CA TYR A 121 6.03 -19.46 -0.92
C TYR A 121 6.50 -18.40 -1.93
N PRO A 122 5.57 -17.78 -2.68
CA PRO A 122 5.92 -16.87 -3.76
C PRO A 122 6.55 -15.54 -3.30
N SER A 123 6.33 -15.14 -2.03
CA SER A 123 6.93 -13.94 -1.45
C SER A 123 7.38 -14.12 0.00
N ASN A 124 8.14 -13.15 0.49
CA ASN A 124 8.70 -13.17 1.84
C ASN A 124 7.62 -12.98 2.91
N ASN A 125 6.57 -12.17 2.66
CA ASN A 125 5.47 -11.99 3.62
C ASN A 125 4.67 -13.28 3.87
N TRP A 126 4.56 -14.17 2.86
CA TRP A 126 3.93 -15.48 3.01
C TRP A 126 4.83 -16.44 3.79
N SER A 127 6.12 -16.44 3.46
CA SER A 127 7.12 -17.24 4.16
C SER A 127 7.24 -16.86 5.63
N LEU A 128 7.19 -15.56 5.94
CA LEU A 128 7.19 -15.03 7.29
C LEU A 128 5.96 -15.49 8.09
N LEU A 129 4.76 -15.42 7.50
CA LEU A 129 3.53 -15.90 8.11
C LEU A 129 3.56 -17.42 8.38
N ALA A 130 4.05 -18.20 7.42
CA ALA A 130 4.19 -19.64 7.61
C ALA A 130 5.19 -19.97 8.73
N GLN A 131 6.29 -19.22 8.85
CA GLN A 131 7.25 -19.41 9.94
C GLN A 131 6.66 -18.98 11.30
N ALA A 132 5.86 -17.91 11.35
CA ALA A 132 5.13 -17.53 12.56
C ALA A 132 4.16 -18.64 13.00
N CYS A 133 3.43 -19.28 12.06
CA CYS A 133 2.58 -20.44 12.37
C CYS A 133 3.39 -21.59 13.00
N ARG A 134 4.58 -21.90 12.44
CA ARG A 134 5.49 -22.92 12.98
C ARG A 134 5.96 -22.61 14.40
N LEU A 135 6.25 -21.33 14.68
CA LEU A 135 6.59 -20.92 16.03
C LEU A 135 5.40 -21.06 16.99
N ILE A 136 4.19 -20.66 16.58
CA ILE A 136 2.97 -20.76 17.42
C ILE A 136 2.66 -22.22 17.76
N GLU A 137 2.72 -23.13 16.78
CA GLU A 137 2.42 -24.55 16.97
C GLU A 137 3.55 -25.35 17.65
N ALA A 138 4.79 -24.83 17.65
CA ALA A 138 5.93 -25.58 18.16
C ALA A 138 5.78 -25.94 19.65
N PRO A 139 6.14 -27.17 20.07
CA PRO A 139 6.22 -27.52 21.48
C PRO A 139 7.33 -26.73 22.19
N PRO A 140 7.33 -26.64 23.53
CA PRO A 140 8.31 -25.85 24.30
C PRO A 140 9.77 -26.11 23.90
N ALA A 141 10.16 -27.37 23.71
CA ALA A 141 11.51 -27.78 23.33
C ALA A 141 11.97 -27.26 21.96
N ARG A 142 11.04 -26.84 21.07
CA ARG A 142 11.34 -26.34 19.72
C ARG A 142 11.15 -24.84 19.54
N LYS A 143 10.56 -24.13 20.51
CA LYS A 143 10.27 -22.69 20.42
C LYS A 143 11.50 -21.86 20.04
N ALA A 144 12.61 -22.06 20.75
CA ALA A 144 13.87 -21.33 20.49
C ALA A 144 14.40 -21.58 19.06
N THR A 145 14.23 -22.79 18.52
CA THR A 145 14.65 -23.11 17.15
C THR A 145 13.79 -22.40 16.11
N GLU A 146 12.47 -22.43 16.27
CA GLU A 146 11.57 -21.75 15.32
C GLU A 146 11.65 -20.22 15.43
N SER A 147 11.94 -19.68 16.63
CA SER A 147 12.26 -18.27 16.88
C SER A 147 13.49 -17.85 16.10
N ARG A 148 14.62 -18.57 16.27
CA ARG A 148 15.86 -18.29 15.54
C ARG A 148 15.67 -18.34 14.02
N ARG A 149 14.89 -19.29 13.51
CA ARG A 149 14.54 -19.35 12.08
C ARG A 149 13.78 -18.12 11.63
N LEU A 150 12.83 -17.63 12.44
CA LEU A 150 12.12 -16.39 12.15
C LEU A 150 13.07 -15.17 12.15
N CYS A 151 13.97 -15.05 13.13
CA CYS A 151 15.02 -14.02 13.15
C CYS A 151 15.90 -14.09 11.90
N THR A 152 16.35 -15.28 11.48
CA THR A 152 17.15 -15.44 10.26
C THR A 152 16.43 -14.95 9.00
N LEU A 153 15.10 -15.12 8.91
CA LEU A 153 14.31 -14.56 7.82
C LEU A 153 14.27 -13.03 7.90
N LEU A 154 14.07 -12.47 9.09
CA LEU A 154 14.01 -11.03 9.32
C LEU A 154 15.36 -10.34 9.07
N ASP A 155 16.49 -10.94 9.47
CA ASP A 155 17.83 -10.43 9.16
C ASP A 155 18.06 -10.34 7.64
N ARG A 156 17.60 -11.35 6.89
CA ARG A 156 17.72 -11.37 5.44
C ARG A 156 16.79 -10.36 4.76
N TRP A 157 15.59 -10.18 5.29
CA TRP A 157 14.51 -9.43 4.64
C TRP A 157 14.23 -8.09 5.29
N THR A 158 15.23 -7.50 5.96
CA THR A 158 15.13 -6.15 6.50
C THR A 158 16.33 -5.32 6.05
N THR A 159 16.09 -4.14 5.47
CA THR A 159 17.14 -3.21 5.06
C THR A 159 17.92 -2.72 6.28
N PRO A 160 19.15 -2.19 6.12
CA PRO A 160 19.91 -1.59 7.22
C PRO A 160 19.07 -0.62 8.08
N LYS A 161 18.22 0.20 7.47
CA LYS A 161 17.35 1.17 8.14
C LYS A 161 16.08 0.59 8.77
N GLY A 162 15.74 -0.68 8.52
CA GLY A 162 14.59 -1.34 9.14
C GLY A 162 13.39 -1.60 8.21
N CYS A 163 13.50 -1.29 6.91
CA CYS A 163 12.42 -1.55 5.96
C CYS A 163 12.30 -3.06 5.67
N PHE A 164 11.07 -3.58 5.57
CA PHE A 164 10.84 -5.00 5.25
C PHE A 164 10.85 -5.23 3.73
N ILE A 165 11.55 -6.28 3.30
CA ILE A 165 11.70 -6.66 1.89
C ILE A 165 10.76 -7.83 1.59
N ASP A 166 9.70 -7.59 0.81
CA ASP A 166 8.77 -8.68 0.42
C ASP A 166 9.29 -9.51 -0.75
N PHE A 167 10.07 -8.89 -1.64
CA PHE A 167 10.61 -9.54 -2.83
C PHE A 167 11.93 -8.89 -3.27
N PRO A 168 12.93 -9.64 -3.76
CA PRO A 168 12.99 -11.10 -3.84
C PRO A 168 13.42 -11.77 -2.52
N ALA A 169 13.38 -13.11 -2.48
CA ALA A 169 13.80 -13.88 -1.30
C ALA A 169 15.29 -13.80 -0.99
N ASN A 170 16.12 -13.50 -1.98
CA ASN A 170 17.53 -13.18 -1.80
C ASN A 170 17.74 -11.77 -2.35
N PRO A 171 17.56 -10.73 -1.52
CA PRO A 171 17.65 -9.36 -1.99
C PRO A 171 19.08 -9.04 -2.41
N GLY A 172 19.22 -8.51 -3.62
CA GLY A 172 20.42 -7.80 -4.06
C GLY A 172 20.25 -6.30 -3.81
N SER A 173 20.65 -5.48 -4.78
CA SER A 173 20.43 -4.03 -4.74
C SER A 173 19.03 -3.59 -5.13
N ARG A 174 18.20 -4.49 -5.71
CA ARG A 174 16.84 -4.20 -6.17
C ARG A 174 15.83 -5.08 -5.46
N PHE A 175 14.84 -4.46 -4.83
CA PHE A 175 13.80 -5.15 -4.06
C PHE A 175 12.55 -4.29 -3.87
N SER A 176 11.45 -4.90 -3.46
CA SER A 176 10.16 -4.22 -3.24
C SER A 176 9.72 -4.31 -1.77
N THR A 177 9.14 -3.22 -1.26
CA THR A 177 8.78 -3.04 0.16
C THR A 177 7.35 -2.49 0.34
N PRO A 178 6.28 -3.18 -0.12
CA PRO A 178 4.93 -2.68 0.10
C PRO A 178 4.66 -2.39 1.58
N LEU A 179 4.21 -1.17 1.91
CA LEU A 179 4.07 -0.72 3.31
C LEU A 179 3.09 -1.61 4.10
N ALA A 180 2.02 -2.07 3.47
CA ALA A 180 1.08 -3.01 4.08
C ALA A 180 1.75 -4.32 4.53
N TYR A 181 2.78 -4.78 3.83
CA TYR A 181 3.52 -5.99 4.18
C TYR A 181 4.59 -5.72 5.23
N HIS A 182 5.14 -4.52 5.27
CA HIS A 182 5.95 -4.07 6.39
C HIS A 182 5.13 -4.06 7.71
N HIS A 183 3.90 -3.56 7.68
CA HIS A 183 3.00 -3.62 8.86
C HIS A 183 2.71 -5.06 9.28
N LYS A 184 2.46 -5.95 8.31
CA LYS A 184 2.27 -7.37 8.59
C LYS A 184 3.52 -7.98 9.23
N ALA A 185 4.71 -7.64 8.75
CA ALA A 185 5.97 -8.12 9.32
C ALA A 185 6.15 -7.65 10.77
N LEU A 186 5.84 -6.37 11.04
CA LEU A 186 5.83 -5.81 12.40
C LEU A 186 4.86 -6.58 13.31
N PHE A 187 3.60 -6.73 12.88
CA PHE A 187 2.57 -7.48 13.59
C PHE A 187 3.00 -8.91 13.92
N LEU A 188 3.47 -9.67 12.93
CA LEU A 188 3.85 -11.06 13.11
C LEU A 188 5.07 -11.21 14.03
N THR A 189 6.02 -10.28 13.94
CA THR A 189 7.22 -10.29 14.79
C THR A 189 6.88 -9.93 16.24
N ALA A 190 6.03 -8.92 16.45
CA ALA A 190 5.51 -8.59 17.77
C ALA A 190 4.72 -9.76 18.36
N LEU A 191 3.80 -10.35 17.60
CA LEU A 191 3.02 -11.52 18.01
C LEU A 191 3.89 -12.73 18.34
N ALA A 192 4.96 -12.97 17.59
CA ALA A 192 5.91 -14.05 17.88
C ALA A 192 6.49 -13.98 19.30
N CYS A 193 6.75 -12.76 19.80
CA CYS A 193 7.24 -12.54 21.16
C CYS A 193 6.23 -13.01 22.24
N TRP A 194 4.94 -13.05 21.93
CA TRP A 194 3.90 -13.56 22.85
C TRP A 194 3.88 -15.09 22.96
N TYR A 195 4.51 -15.79 22.02
CA TYR A 195 4.66 -17.25 22.03
C TYR A 195 6.07 -17.69 22.43
N HIS A 196 7.05 -16.80 22.35
CA HIS A 196 8.40 -16.99 22.85
C HIS A 196 9.04 -15.63 23.14
N ASP A 197 9.25 -15.29 24.41
CA ASP A 197 9.82 -14.01 24.85
C ASP A 197 11.33 -13.94 24.57
N ASP A 198 11.66 -13.62 23.33
CA ASP A 198 13.02 -13.64 22.77
C ASP A 198 13.50 -12.21 22.47
N ALA A 199 14.69 -11.87 22.97
CA ALA A 199 15.25 -10.52 22.84
C ALA A 199 15.59 -10.13 21.40
N GLU A 200 15.96 -11.09 20.56
CA GLU A 200 16.28 -10.87 19.15
C GLU A 200 15.01 -10.61 18.33
N LEU A 201 13.93 -11.37 18.56
CA LEU A 201 12.62 -11.08 17.98
C LEU A 201 12.13 -9.68 18.37
N ALA A 202 12.23 -9.33 19.65
CA ALA A 202 11.83 -8.01 20.12
C ALA A 202 12.67 -6.88 19.50
N ARG A 203 13.98 -7.11 19.29
CA ARG A 203 14.86 -6.18 18.55
C ARG A 203 14.40 -5.99 17.12
N HIS A 204 14.00 -7.05 16.42
CA HIS A 204 13.44 -6.94 15.08
C HIS A 204 12.12 -6.18 15.04
N ALA A 205 11.21 -6.46 15.99
CA ALA A 205 9.93 -5.74 16.09
C ALA A 205 10.16 -4.23 16.26
N ARG A 206 11.06 -3.84 17.17
CA ARG A 206 11.45 -2.43 17.35
C ARG A 206 12.05 -1.82 16.09
N ARG A 207 12.99 -2.50 15.45
CA ARG A 207 13.61 -2.00 14.21
C ARG A 207 12.60 -1.76 13.09
N LEU A 208 11.59 -2.63 12.96
CA LEU A 208 10.50 -2.44 12.00
C LEU A 208 9.66 -1.20 12.39
N LEU A 209 9.29 -1.09 13.68
CA LEU A 209 8.55 0.08 14.20
C LEU A 209 9.31 1.39 13.98
N ASP A 210 10.60 1.42 14.29
CA ASP A 210 11.48 2.60 14.20
C ASP A 210 11.56 3.13 12.76
N TRP A 211 11.58 2.22 11.77
CA TRP A 211 11.50 2.62 10.37
C TRP A 211 10.12 3.18 10.02
N LEU A 212 9.05 2.58 10.53
CA LEU A 212 7.68 3.00 10.24
C LEU A 212 7.31 4.37 10.82
N VAL A 213 7.80 4.73 12.01
CA VAL A 213 7.49 6.05 12.60
C VAL A 213 7.99 7.21 11.72
N HIS A 214 8.92 6.94 10.81
CA HIS A 214 9.39 7.87 9.81
C HIS A 214 8.42 8.03 8.63
N CYS A 215 7.57 7.03 8.43
CA CYS A 215 6.44 6.90 7.51
C CYS A 215 5.14 7.63 7.91
N TRP A 216 5.06 8.12 9.15
CA TRP A 216 3.79 8.38 9.83
C TRP A 216 3.24 9.78 9.60
N ASP A 217 2.00 9.82 9.13
CA ASP A 217 1.16 11.01 9.11
C ASP A 217 0.20 11.00 10.33
N PRO A 218 0.26 12.03 11.21
CA PRO A 218 -0.63 12.19 12.37
C PRO A 218 -2.14 12.13 12.08
N ALA A 219 -2.56 12.38 10.84
CA ALA A 219 -3.97 12.23 10.44
C ALA A 219 -4.45 10.77 10.39
N GLY A 220 -3.59 9.80 10.77
CA GLY A 220 -3.91 8.39 10.82
C GLY A 220 -3.56 7.65 9.54
N TYR A 221 -2.52 8.10 8.83
CA TYR A 221 -2.02 7.46 7.61
C TYR A 221 -0.59 6.98 7.80
N ALA A 222 -0.33 5.74 7.40
CA ALA A 222 0.98 5.11 7.56
C ALA A 222 1.33 4.27 6.33
N GLY A 223 1.09 4.75 5.10
CA GLY A 223 1.01 3.77 4.00
C GLY A 223 0.79 4.28 2.59
N GLY A 224 1.73 5.00 2.00
CA GLY A 224 1.65 5.37 0.58
C GLY A 224 2.31 4.39 -0.42
N PHE A 225 3.07 3.39 0.03
CA PHE A 225 4.21 2.90 -0.77
C PHE A 225 4.09 1.45 -1.28
N GLY A 226 4.29 1.28 -2.59
CA GLY A 226 4.22 -0.03 -3.27
C GLY A 226 2.79 -0.50 -3.51
N ARG A 227 2.61 -1.82 -3.68
CA ARG A 227 1.28 -2.45 -3.77
C ARG A 227 0.46 -2.26 -2.47
N SER A 228 -0.87 -2.26 -2.62
CA SER A 228 -1.83 -2.22 -1.49
C SER A 228 -1.64 -0.99 -0.59
N THR A 229 -1.41 0.16 -1.23
CA THR A 229 -1.35 1.51 -0.65
C THR A 229 -2.58 1.81 0.21
N HIS A 230 -2.34 2.24 1.46
CA HIS A 230 -3.35 2.50 2.50
C HIS A 230 -4.40 1.38 2.65
N SER A 231 -4.00 0.12 2.45
CA SER A 231 -4.95 -0.98 2.56
C SER A 231 -5.38 -1.25 4.00
N LEU A 232 -6.67 -1.51 4.19
CA LEU A 232 -7.25 -1.95 5.47
C LEU A 232 -6.51 -3.13 6.10
N PHE A 233 -6.00 -4.03 5.26
CA PHE A 233 -5.15 -5.15 5.67
C PHE A 233 -3.89 -4.69 6.42
N GLY A 234 -3.16 -3.75 5.84
CA GLY A 234 -1.94 -3.19 6.43
C GLY A 234 -2.24 -2.36 7.67
N ASP A 235 -3.28 -1.53 7.61
CA ASP A 235 -3.68 -0.66 8.73
C ASP A 235 -4.06 -1.48 9.98
N ALA A 236 -4.80 -2.57 9.80
CA ALA A 236 -5.14 -3.46 10.91
C ALA A 236 -3.92 -4.19 11.49
N CYS A 237 -2.96 -4.59 10.64
CA CYS A 237 -1.69 -5.14 11.12
C CYS A 237 -0.91 -4.11 11.95
N LEU A 238 -0.89 -2.85 11.53
CA LEU A 238 -0.22 -1.79 12.29
C LEU A 238 -0.88 -1.57 13.65
N ILE A 239 -2.21 -1.41 13.70
CA ILE A 239 -2.95 -1.29 14.98
C ILE A 239 -2.64 -2.49 15.89
N ALA A 240 -2.76 -3.72 15.38
CA ALA A 240 -2.48 -4.93 16.14
C ALA A 240 -1.02 -5.01 16.61
N GLY A 241 -0.07 -4.64 15.78
CA GLY A 241 1.36 -4.58 16.11
C GLY A 241 1.64 -3.61 17.26
N MET A 242 1.11 -2.38 17.19
CA MET A 242 1.27 -1.38 18.26
C MET A 242 0.69 -1.87 19.59
N ILE A 243 -0.53 -2.44 19.55
CA ILE A 243 -1.18 -3.03 20.73
C ILE A 243 -0.29 -4.12 21.35
N LEU A 244 0.21 -5.06 20.55
CA LEU A 244 1.06 -6.18 21.00
C LEU A 244 2.42 -5.73 21.52
N MET A 245 2.95 -4.61 21.02
CA MET A 245 4.19 -4.00 21.52
C MET A 245 3.98 -3.18 22.80
N GLY A 246 2.74 -3.00 23.24
CA GLY A 246 2.43 -2.21 24.43
C GLY A 246 2.47 -0.71 24.21
N ILE A 247 2.36 -0.25 22.96
CA ILE A 247 2.25 1.18 22.64
C ILE A 247 0.87 1.65 23.08
N GLU A 248 0.86 2.69 23.89
CA GLU A 248 -0.35 3.36 24.36
C GLU A 248 -0.43 4.75 23.72
N ASP A 249 -1.66 5.22 23.49
CA ASP A 249 -1.87 6.62 23.15
C ASP A 249 -1.58 7.49 24.38
N SER A 250 -0.89 8.60 24.15
CA SER A 250 -0.63 9.64 25.12
C SER A 250 -1.42 10.91 24.77
N GLU A 251 -1.33 11.95 25.60
CA GLU A 251 -1.91 13.25 25.26
C GLU A 251 -1.25 13.86 24.01
N GLU A 252 0.06 13.62 23.82
CA GLU A 252 0.86 14.21 22.75
C GLU A 252 0.82 13.39 21.45
N ASP A 253 0.79 12.07 21.56
CA ASP A 253 0.84 11.14 20.43
C ASP A 253 -0.25 10.07 20.55
N GLN A 254 -1.20 10.07 19.61
CA GLN A 254 -2.34 9.14 19.56
C GLN A 254 -2.40 8.29 18.28
N PRO A 255 -1.35 7.51 17.94
CA PRO A 255 -1.29 6.79 16.66
C PRO A 255 -2.41 5.77 16.49
N ILE A 256 -2.80 5.06 17.55
CA ILE A 256 -3.87 4.06 17.48
C ILE A 256 -5.21 4.80 17.27
N ALA A 257 -5.48 5.83 18.08
CA ALA A 257 -6.72 6.59 17.95
C ALA A 257 -6.87 7.26 16.59
N ALA A 258 -5.78 7.84 16.05
CA ALA A 258 -5.79 8.50 14.74
C ALA A 258 -6.14 7.52 13.61
N LEU A 259 -5.50 6.35 13.57
CA LEU A 259 -5.83 5.28 12.62
C LEU A 259 -7.29 4.83 12.77
N CYS A 260 -7.76 4.59 14.00
CA CYS A 260 -9.13 4.16 14.24
C CYS A 260 -10.15 5.20 13.81
N ARG A 261 -9.94 6.49 14.12
CA ARG A 261 -10.83 7.58 13.68
C ARG A 261 -10.92 7.66 12.16
N ARG A 262 -9.78 7.56 11.45
CA ARG A 262 -9.79 7.51 9.97
C ARG A 262 -10.56 6.29 9.46
N LEU A 263 -10.29 5.09 9.98
CA LEU A 263 -10.97 3.86 9.56
C LEU A 263 -12.49 3.93 9.80
N ILE A 264 -12.94 4.54 10.89
CA ILE A 264 -14.37 4.76 11.16
C ILE A 264 -15.02 5.63 10.06
N ARG A 265 -14.32 6.65 9.54
CA ARG A 265 -14.81 7.47 8.42
C ARG A 265 -14.93 6.70 7.10
N GLN A 266 -14.28 5.53 6.97
CA GLN A 266 -14.39 4.66 5.79
C GLN A 266 -15.58 3.68 5.87
N ARG A 267 -16.43 3.79 6.90
CA ARG A 267 -17.55 2.87 7.11
C ARG A 267 -18.63 3.05 6.04
N ARG A 268 -19.11 1.91 5.52
CA ARG A 268 -20.21 1.78 4.57
C ARG A 268 -21.54 1.62 5.29
N ALA A 269 -22.64 1.73 4.54
CA ALA A 269 -23.99 1.50 5.05
C ALA A 269 -24.23 0.07 5.57
N ASP A 270 -23.54 -0.93 5.01
CA ASP A 270 -23.56 -2.33 5.49
C ASP A 270 -22.72 -2.56 6.76
N GLY A 271 -22.09 -1.51 7.28
CA GLY A 271 -21.25 -1.54 8.47
C GLY A 271 -19.79 -1.94 8.21
N LEU A 272 -19.47 -2.56 7.07
CA LEU A 272 -18.09 -2.87 6.69
C LEU A 272 -17.33 -1.60 6.28
N LEU A 273 -16.00 -1.66 6.27
CA LEU A 273 -15.14 -0.55 5.88
C LEU A 273 -14.69 -0.71 4.43
N TRP A 274 -14.60 0.41 3.72
CA TRP A 274 -13.84 0.47 2.47
C TRP A 274 -12.39 0.06 2.69
N LEU A 275 -11.79 -0.60 1.68
CA LEU A 275 -10.45 -1.18 1.80
C LEU A 275 -9.31 -0.17 1.70
N ASN A 276 -9.59 1.06 1.29
CA ASN A 276 -8.65 2.18 1.23
C ASN A 276 -9.36 3.51 1.56
N PRO A 277 -8.62 4.60 1.80
CA PRO A 277 -9.19 5.90 2.19
C PRO A 277 -10.03 6.58 1.11
N ALA A 278 -9.75 6.30 -0.16
CA ALA A 278 -10.46 6.91 -1.27
C ALA A 278 -11.93 6.43 -1.37
N GLY A 279 -12.25 5.31 -0.70
CA GLY A 279 -13.62 4.92 -0.39
C GLY A 279 -14.54 4.86 -1.61
N ALA A 280 -15.78 5.33 -1.46
CA ALA A 280 -16.79 5.29 -2.51
C ALA A 280 -16.40 6.07 -3.77
N ALA A 281 -15.67 7.19 -3.63
CA ALA A 281 -15.26 8.03 -4.75
C ALA A 281 -14.33 7.28 -5.72
N SER A 282 -13.55 6.34 -5.22
CA SER A 282 -12.63 5.52 -6.02
C SER A 282 -13.16 4.13 -6.37
N GLY A 283 -14.32 3.74 -5.81
CA GLY A 283 -14.87 2.39 -5.96
C GLY A 283 -13.87 1.30 -5.57
N ARG A 284 -13.40 0.54 -6.57
CA ARG A 284 -12.39 -0.53 -6.42
C ARG A 284 -11.01 -0.14 -6.95
N ALA A 285 -10.79 1.13 -7.28
CA ALA A 285 -9.48 1.58 -7.76
C ALA A 285 -8.40 1.22 -6.72
N SER A 286 -7.25 0.76 -7.22
CA SER A 286 -6.13 0.22 -6.42
C SER A 286 -6.38 -1.06 -5.65
N TRP A 287 -7.55 -1.71 -5.81
CA TRP A 287 -7.77 -3.05 -5.29
C TRP A 287 -7.14 -4.05 -6.24
N ASP A 288 -6.40 -5.01 -5.70
CA ASP A 288 -6.02 -6.17 -6.49
C ASP A 288 -7.23 -7.08 -6.71
N ALA A 289 -7.20 -7.88 -7.78
CA ALA A 289 -8.27 -8.83 -8.11
C ALA A 289 -8.60 -9.84 -6.99
N TYR A 290 -7.68 -10.05 -6.03
CA TYR A 290 -7.87 -10.92 -4.86
C TYR A 290 -8.38 -10.16 -3.61
N MET A 291 -8.56 -8.84 -3.68
CA MET A 291 -9.04 -8.05 -2.55
C MET A 291 -10.57 -8.06 -2.51
N TYR A 292 -11.10 -8.69 -1.47
CA TYR A 292 -12.54 -8.78 -1.23
C TYR A 292 -12.92 -8.00 0.02
N LEU A 293 -14.08 -7.33 -0.03
CA LEU A 293 -14.57 -6.47 1.03
C LEU A 293 -14.74 -7.26 2.34
N SER A 294 -15.43 -8.39 2.26
CA SER A 294 -15.69 -9.29 3.40
C SER A 294 -14.39 -9.84 4.01
N VAL A 295 -13.46 -10.31 3.17
CA VAL A 295 -12.21 -10.96 3.62
C VAL A 295 -11.32 -9.98 4.40
N TYR A 296 -11.14 -8.76 3.89
CA TYR A 296 -10.25 -7.79 4.52
C TYR A 296 -10.85 -7.19 5.80
N ASN A 297 -12.18 -7.02 5.86
CA ASN A 297 -12.85 -6.61 7.09
C ASN A 297 -12.81 -7.69 8.17
N ALA A 298 -13.03 -8.96 7.79
CA ALA A 298 -12.90 -10.09 8.71
C ALA A 298 -11.47 -10.20 9.27
N TRP A 299 -10.45 -10.03 8.41
CA TRP A 299 -9.05 -9.97 8.85
C TRP A 299 -8.79 -8.82 9.80
N ALA A 300 -9.25 -7.62 9.46
CA ALA A 300 -9.04 -6.43 10.28
C ALA A 300 -9.62 -6.61 11.68
N ALA A 301 -10.88 -7.07 11.77
CA ALA A 301 -11.52 -7.39 13.04
C ALA A 301 -10.73 -8.46 13.82
N ALA A 302 -10.32 -9.54 13.15
CA ALA A 302 -9.64 -10.66 13.78
C ALA A 302 -8.29 -10.29 14.40
N VAL A 303 -7.43 -9.60 13.64
CA VAL A 303 -6.06 -9.28 14.13
C VAL A 303 -6.07 -8.20 15.20
N ILE A 304 -7.00 -7.25 15.14
CA ILE A 304 -7.18 -6.25 16.19
C ILE A 304 -7.75 -6.90 17.46
N ALA A 305 -8.79 -7.74 17.32
CA ALA A 305 -9.43 -8.42 18.44
C ALA A 305 -8.46 -9.36 19.18
N ILE A 306 -7.66 -10.17 18.45
CA ILE A 306 -6.69 -11.05 19.10
C ILE A 306 -5.58 -10.28 19.81
N ALA A 307 -5.12 -9.17 19.24
CA ALA A 307 -4.10 -8.33 19.86
C ALA A 307 -4.60 -7.78 21.21
N LEU A 308 -5.82 -7.25 21.24
CA LEU A 308 -6.47 -6.81 22.46
C LEU A 308 -6.69 -7.95 23.45
N HIS A 309 -7.20 -9.09 22.98
CA HIS A 309 -7.43 -10.26 23.81
C HIS A 309 -6.13 -10.70 24.52
N LEU A 310 -5.02 -10.79 23.80
CA LEU A 310 -3.73 -11.13 24.39
C LEU A 310 -3.26 -10.09 25.40
N ARG A 311 -3.34 -8.79 25.07
CA ARG A 311 -2.95 -7.70 25.98
C ARG A 311 -3.75 -7.64 27.28
N THR A 312 -5.03 -7.95 27.22
CA THR A 312 -5.92 -7.93 28.38
C THR A 312 -5.72 -9.15 29.27
N ASN A 313 -5.45 -10.33 28.69
CA ASN A 313 -5.46 -11.60 29.41
C ASN A 313 -4.07 -12.13 29.80
N ARG A 314 -2.98 -11.50 29.35
CA ARG A 314 -1.62 -11.92 29.68
C ARG A 314 -0.70 -10.70 29.85
N PRO A 315 0.35 -10.80 30.69
CA PRO A 315 1.34 -9.72 30.82
C PRO A 315 2.07 -9.47 29.49
N LEU A 316 2.48 -8.22 29.26
CA LEU A 316 3.34 -7.85 28.13
C LEU A 316 4.66 -8.62 28.22
N PRO A 317 5.14 -9.28 27.14
CA PRO A 317 6.46 -9.91 27.12
C PRO A 317 7.55 -8.92 27.55
N VAL A 318 8.50 -9.37 28.39
CA VAL A 318 9.46 -8.49 29.06
C VAL A 318 10.31 -7.76 28.01
N GLN A 319 10.68 -8.46 26.94
CA GLN A 319 11.53 -7.91 25.90
C GLN A 319 10.84 -6.81 25.06
N LEU A 320 9.50 -6.68 25.13
CA LEU A 320 8.73 -5.65 24.41
C LEU A 320 8.43 -4.39 25.25
N GLN A 321 8.61 -4.43 26.57
CA GLN A 321 8.33 -3.30 27.47
C GLN A 321 9.04 -1.96 27.14
N PRO A 322 10.21 -1.90 26.49
CA PRO A 322 10.84 -0.61 26.16
C PRO A 322 10.35 0.03 24.85
N ALA A 323 9.35 -0.52 24.16
CA ALA A 323 8.86 0.04 22.90
C ALA A 323 8.14 1.38 23.13
N MET A 324 8.49 2.41 22.36
CA MET A 324 7.83 3.72 22.38
C MET A 324 7.47 4.14 20.96
N TRP A 325 6.34 4.84 20.84
CA TRP A 325 6.01 5.56 19.62
C TRP A 325 6.63 6.95 19.67
N SER A 326 7.44 7.31 18.67
CA SER A 326 8.03 8.65 18.54
C SER A 326 8.02 9.06 17.07
N ALA A 327 6.90 9.63 16.64
CA ALA A 327 6.70 10.08 15.26
C ALA A 327 6.64 11.60 15.11
N THR A 328 6.80 12.36 16.20
CA THR A 328 6.78 13.83 16.26
C THR A 328 8.10 14.45 15.79
N ARG A 329 8.47 14.19 14.53
CA ARG A 329 9.65 14.82 13.94
C ARG A 329 9.31 15.52 12.63
N THR A 330 9.68 16.78 12.55
CA THR A 330 9.73 17.54 11.30
C THR A 330 11.08 17.30 10.63
N GLY A 331 11.12 17.51 9.32
CA GLY A 331 12.31 17.32 8.49
C GLY A 331 12.16 16.21 7.45
N LEU A 332 13.28 15.93 6.80
CA LEU A 332 13.41 14.95 5.73
C LEU A 332 13.94 13.63 6.26
N PHE A 333 13.22 12.56 5.97
CA PHE A 333 13.71 11.19 6.06
C PHE A 333 13.90 10.62 4.66
N HIS A 334 15.02 9.95 4.43
CA HIS A 334 15.28 9.26 3.18
C HIS A 334 15.83 7.87 3.46
N ASP A 335 15.19 6.84 2.91
CA ASP A 335 15.71 5.48 2.80
C ASP A 335 16.04 5.18 1.34
N GLU A 336 17.30 5.46 0.97
CA GLU A 336 17.82 5.24 -0.38
C GLU A 336 17.68 3.79 -0.85
N ALA A 337 17.81 2.82 0.07
CA ALA A 337 17.73 1.40 -0.27
C ALA A 337 16.27 1.02 -0.56
N ALA A 338 15.33 1.50 0.25
CA ALA A 338 13.90 1.28 0.01
C ALA A 338 13.34 2.08 -1.17
N GLY A 339 14.03 3.16 -1.59
CA GLY A 339 13.58 4.07 -2.64
C GLY A 339 12.46 5.00 -2.17
N LEU A 340 12.56 5.51 -0.94
CA LEU A 340 11.50 6.28 -0.30
C LEU A 340 12.05 7.52 0.41
N ALA A 341 11.40 8.67 0.18
CA ALA A 341 11.65 9.91 0.90
C ALA A 341 10.36 10.43 1.52
N TYR A 342 10.44 10.86 2.78
CA TYR A 342 9.33 11.44 3.52
C TYR A 342 9.71 12.81 4.07
N LEU A 343 8.89 13.82 3.81
CA LEU A 343 9.05 15.16 4.32
C LEU A 343 7.84 15.50 5.19
N ARG A 344 8.13 15.97 6.41
CA ARG A 344 7.13 16.55 7.31
C ARG A 344 7.55 17.96 7.72
N THR A 345 6.68 18.94 7.58
CA THR A 345 6.93 20.32 8.02
C THR A 345 6.21 20.64 9.33
N LYS A 346 6.50 21.82 9.91
CA LYS A 346 5.78 22.32 11.08
C LYS A 346 4.36 22.75 10.76
N ASP A 347 4.09 23.12 9.52
CA ASP A 347 2.78 23.58 9.01
C ASP A 347 1.94 22.40 8.50
N ASP A 348 2.16 21.20 9.05
CA ASP A 348 1.44 19.96 8.73
C ASP A 348 1.45 19.53 7.24
N LEU A 349 2.42 20.00 6.46
CA LEU A 349 2.71 19.39 5.16
C LEU A 349 3.38 18.03 5.38
N ASN A 350 2.79 16.99 4.80
CA ASN A 350 3.28 15.62 4.81
C ASN A 350 3.37 15.11 3.37
N VAL A 351 4.58 14.82 2.91
CA VAL A 351 4.83 14.33 1.54
C VAL A 351 5.63 13.04 1.59
N LEU A 352 5.08 11.98 1.00
CA LEU A 352 5.81 10.73 0.77
C LEU A 352 6.05 10.58 -0.73
N ILE A 353 7.31 10.35 -1.10
CA ILE A 353 7.76 10.25 -2.48
C ILE A 353 8.41 8.89 -2.67
N SER A 354 7.96 8.16 -3.68
CA SER A 354 8.69 7.02 -4.22
C SER A 354 9.83 7.58 -5.06
N THR A 355 11.07 7.46 -4.60
CA THR A 355 12.23 8.04 -5.29
C THR A 355 12.66 7.14 -6.44
N ARG A 356 13.40 6.07 -6.13
CA ARG A 356 13.99 5.18 -7.14
C ARG A 356 13.00 4.21 -7.78
N GLY A 357 11.79 4.10 -7.25
CA GLY A 357 10.85 3.05 -7.63
C GLY A 357 11.29 1.68 -7.15
N GLN A 358 10.48 0.67 -7.46
CA GLN A 358 10.68 -0.71 -7.04
C GLN A 358 10.37 -1.67 -8.19
N PRO A 359 11.04 -2.83 -8.27
CA PRO A 359 10.64 -3.86 -9.20
C PRO A 359 9.21 -4.32 -8.87
N PRO A 360 8.27 -4.35 -9.83
CA PRO A 360 6.93 -4.85 -9.56
C PRO A 360 6.95 -6.36 -9.28
N GLN A 361 6.09 -6.83 -8.36
CA GLN A 361 6.03 -8.27 -8.06
C GLN A 361 5.40 -9.10 -9.17
N SER A 362 4.67 -8.46 -10.07
CA SER A 362 4.12 -9.06 -11.30
C SER A 362 4.66 -8.30 -12.50
N TYR A 363 5.26 -9.04 -13.43
CA TYR A 363 5.70 -8.54 -14.72
C TYR A 363 5.22 -9.53 -15.79
N ASN A 364 4.23 -9.11 -16.58
CA ASN A 364 3.56 -9.96 -17.57
C ASN A 364 3.33 -9.17 -18.87
N ALA A 365 2.69 -9.79 -19.85
CA ALA A 365 2.47 -9.20 -21.17
C ALA A 365 1.20 -8.34 -21.27
N ASP A 366 0.33 -8.42 -20.26
CA ASP A 366 -1.08 -8.00 -20.34
C ASP A 366 -1.43 -6.90 -19.35
N ASP A 367 -0.59 -6.62 -18.35
CA ASP A 367 -0.83 -5.63 -17.32
C ASP A 367 0.40 -4.76 -17.06
N ALA A 368 0.15 -3.46 -16.88
CA ALA A 368 1.08 -2.47 -16.39
C ALA A 368 0.91 -2.29 -14.87
N GLU A 369 2.00 -2.08 -14.15
CA GLU A 369 2.01 -2.02 -12.69
C GLU A 369 2.68 -0.74 -12.18
N PHE A 370 1.89 0.33 -12.03
CA PHE A 370 2.40 1.66 -11.67
C PHE A 370 2.51 1.90 -10.16
N ARG A 371 2.01 0.99 -9.32
CA ARG A 371 2.09 1.15 -7.84
C ARG A 371 3.50 1.12 -7.27
N TYR A 372 4.45 0.65 -8.07
CA TYR A 372 5.87 0.54 -7.70
C TYR A 372 6.73 1.61 -8.38
N ALA A 373 6.14 2.51 -9.17
CA ALA A 373 6.89 3.52 -9.90
C ALA A 373 7.64 4.47 -8.97
N GLY A 374 8.82 4.89 -9.40
CA GLY A 374 9.61 5.97 -8.82
C GLY A 374 9.24 7.32 -9.41
N GLY A 375 9.80 8.39 -8.84
CA GLY A 375 9.55 9.76 -9.26
C GLY A 375 8.11 10.23 -9.05
N VAL A 376 7.36 9.58 -8.17
CA VAL A 376 5.94 9.88 -7.93
C VAL A 376 5.67 10.20 -6.47
N ILE A 377 4.77 11.14 -6.24
CA ILE A 377 4.22 11.45 -4.93
C ILE A 377 3.16 10.40 -4.62
N VAL A 378 3.35 9.66 -3.54
CA VAL A 378 2.46 8.57 -3.15
C VAL A 378 1.58 8.88 -1.94
N HIS A 379 1.92 9.95 -1.22
CA HIS A 379 1.08 10.55 -0.18
C HIS A 379 1.36 12.04 -0.14
N LEU A 380 0.31 12.86 -0.11
CA LEU A 380 0.41 14.31 0.03
C LEU A 380 -0.74 14.78 0.92
N ARG A 381 -0.41 15.49 2.00
CA ARG A 381 -1.38 16.18 2.85
C ARG A 381 -0.82 17.56 3.20
N ALA A 382 -1.55 18.62 2.90
CA ALA A 382 -1.16 20.01 3.17
C ALA A 382 -2.09 20.72 4.18
N SER A 383 -3.10 20.02 4.70
CA SER A 383 -4.06 20.48 5.72
C SER A 383 -4.64 19.28 6.49
N ASP A 384 -5.62 19.48 7.36
CA ASP A 384 -6.26 18.41 8.13
C ASP A 384 -7.11 17.41 7.31
N ASP A 385 -7.22 17.63 5.99
CA ASP A 385 -8.05 16.83 5.09
C ASP A 385 -7.35 15.58 4.51
N GLN A 386 -8.12 14.81 3.73
CA GLN A 386 -7.72 13.55 3.13
C GLN A 386 -6.45 13.69 2.26
N PRO A 387 -5.66 12.61 2.10
CA PRO A 387 -4.53 12.59 1.19
C PRO A 387 -4.97 12.97 -0.24
N VAL A 388 -4.22 13.88 -0.85
CA VAL A 388 -4.57 14.51 -2.13
C VAL A 388 -3.97 13.73 -3.32
N ALA A 389 -3.01 12.84 -3.08
CA ALA A 389 -2.38 12.03 -4.12
C ALA A 389 -3.17 10.74 -4.39
N GLN A 390 -3.57 10.51 -5.65
CA GLN A 390 -4.15 9.23 -6.03
C GLN A 390 -3.07 8.14 -6.05
N PRO A 391 -3.37 6.94 -5.52
CA PRO A 391 -2.45 5.82 -5.62
C PRO A 391 -2.23 5.40 -7.09
N GLY A 392 -1.03 4.92 -7.39
CA GLY A 392 -0.77 4.24 -8.66
C GLY A 392 -1.72 3.05 -8.85
N ILE A 393 -1.98 2.68 -10.09
CA ILE A 393 -2.93 1.60 -10.42
C ILE A 393 -2.26 0.50 -11.24
N ARG A 394 -2.88 -0.68 -11.22
CA ARG A 394 -2.61 -1.76 -12.17
C ARG A 394 -3.65 -1.70 -13.27
N ILE A 395 -3.21 -1.72 -14.52
CA ILE A 395 -4.05 -1.47 -15.69
C ILE A 395 -3.77 -2.52 -16.74
N SER A 396 -4.80 -2.99 -17.44
CA SER A 396 -4.59 -3.84 -18.60
C SER A 396 -3.84 -3.09 -19.71
N ARG A 397 -3.05 -3.81 -20.51
CA ARG A 397 -2.32 -3.26 -21.66
C ARG A 397 -3.27 -2.60 -22.65
N GLN A 398 -4.40 -3.23 -22.92
CA GLN A 398 -5.40 -2.71 -23.84
C GLN A 398 -5.90 -1.34 -23.36
N GLU A 399 -6.40 -1.29 -22.12
CA GLU A 399 -6.93 -0.06 -21.52
C GLU A 399 -5.87 1.04 -21.43
N LEU A 400 -4.62 0.70 -21.10
CA LEU A 400 -3.53 1.68 -21.07
C LEU A 400 -3.23 2.27 -22.45
N LEU A 401 -3.26 1.46 -23.51
CA LEU A 401 -3.01 1.95 -24.87
C LEU A 401 -4.19 2.77 -25.41
N GLU A 402 -5.42 2.43 -25.01
CA GLU A 402 -6.62 3.21 -25.32
C GLU A 402 -6.68 4.53 -24.53
N GLN A 403 -6.16 4.53 -23.29
CA GLN A 403 -6.17 5.68 -22.38
C GLN A 403 -4.80 5.89 -21.69
N PRO A 404 -3.77 6.38 -22.40
CA PRO A 404 -2.43 6.56 -21.84
C PRO A 404 -2.36 7.48 -20.62
N ALA A 405 -3.33 8.39 -20.46
CA ALA A 405 -3.44 9.28 -19.31
C ALA A 405 -3.58 8.54 -17.97
N LEU A 406 -3.99 7.26 -17.98
CA LEU A 406 -4.09 6.45 -16.77
C LEU A 406 -2.72 6.10 -16.14
N ALA A 407 -1.61 6.26 -16.87
CA ALA A 407 -0.26 6.20 -16.27
C ALA A 407 0.09 7.42 -15.41
N GLY A 408 -0.78 8.44 -15.37
CA GLY A 408 -0.52 9.68 -14.66
C GLY A 408 0.77 10.33 -15.14
N SER A 409 1.57 10.84 -14.20
CA SER A 409 2.81 11.58 -14.48
C SER A 409 3.98 10.71 -14.92
N ILE A 410 3.79 9.40 -15.09
CA ILE A 410 4.84 8.46 -15.44
C ILE A 410 4.98 8.42 -16.98
N PRO A 411 6.11 8.87 -17.57
CA PRO A 411 6.26 8.91 -19.03
C PRO A 411 6.14 7.53 -19.68
N LEU A 412 5.30 7.43 -20.72
CA LEU A 412 5.10 6.23 -21.55
C LEU A 412 5.68 6.44 -22.95
N LEU A 413 6.72 5.68 -23.27
CA LEU A 413 7.43 5.76 -24.54
C LEU A 413 7.13 4.52 -25.39
N VAL A 414 6.85 4.72 -26.67
CA VAL A 414 6.74 3.62 -27.65
C VAL A 414 7.85 3.74 -28.67
N ILE A 415 8.56 2.63 -28.87
CA ILE A 415 9.60 2.47 -29.89
C ILE A 415 9.39 1.11 -30.55
N GLU A 416 9.27 1.11 -31.88
CA GLU A 416 9.07 -0.11 -32.69
C GLU A 416 7.93 -1.02 -32.18
N GLY A 417 6.86 -0.42 -31.64
CA GLY A 417 5.69 -1.13 -31.11
C GLY A 417 5.85 -1.73 -29.70
N ALA A 418 7.00 -1.53 -29.05
CA ALA A 418 7.24 -1.90 -27.65
C ALA A 418 7.06 -0.68 -26.73
N CYS A 419 6.41 -0.89 -25.58
CA CYS A 419 6.18 0.16 -24.58
C CYS A 419 7.26 0.13 -23.50
N PHE A 420 7.83 1.29 -23.24
CA PHE A 420 8.81 1.55 -22.19
C PHE A 420 8.27 2.61 -21.23
N VAL A 421 8.68 2.52 -19.97
CA VAL A 421 8.24 3.39 -18.89
C VAL A 421 9.43 3.88 -18.09
N LEU A 422 9.36 5.11 -17.59
CA LEU A 422 10.32 5.63 -16.62
C LEU A 422 9.78 5.44 -15.19
N ASP A 423 9.92 4.24 -14.65
CA ASP A 423 9.38 3.85 -13.34
C ASP A 423 10.45 3.39 -12.33
N GLU A 424 11.70 3.23 -12.75
CA GLU A 424 12.83 2.87 -11.88
C GLU A 424 14.04 3.76 -12.19
N PHE A 425 14.75 4.21 -11.17
CA PHE A 425 15.90 5.11 -11.28
C PHE A 425 17.16 4.51 -10.66
N ASP A 426 18.27 4.65 -11.38
CA ASP A 426 19.55 4.08 -10.98
C ASP A 426 20.27 4.99 -9.97
N ALA A 427 20.08 6.31 -10.05
CA ALA A 427 20.62 7.27 -9.09
C ALA A 427 19.56 8.28 -8.60
N CYS A 428 19.74 8.73 -7.36
CA CYS A 428 18.86 9.63 -6.64
C CYS A 428 19.71 10.58 -5.79
N GLU A 429 19.61 11.88 -6.04
CA GLU A 429 20.28 12.93 -5.28
C GLU A 429 19.23 13.79 -4.59
N LEU A 430 19.37 13.98 -3.27
CA LEU A 430 18.49 14.86 -2.48
C LEU A 430 19.33 16.02 -1.96
N THR A 431 18.97 17.24 -2.35
CA THR A 431 19.62 18.47 -1.91
C THR A 431 18.62 19.32 -1.12
N PRO A 432 18.71 19.34 0.23
CA PRO A 432 17.99 20.31 1.04
C PRO A 432 18.46 21.73 0.72
N HIS A 433 17.54 22.69 0.74
CA HIS A 433 17.85 24.11 0.67
C HIS A 433 16.99 24.89 1.67
N GLU A 434 17.27 26.18 1.83
CA GLU A 434 16.66 27.04 2.87
C GLU A 434 15.13 26.92 2.93
N ASN A 435 14.50 26.84 1.75
CA ASN A 435 13.06 26.83 1.59
C ASN A 435 12.50 25.51 1.04
N GLY A 436 13.21 24.39 1.15
CA GLY A 436 12.73 23.18 0.47
C GLY A 436 13.71 22.01 0.34
N VAL A 437 13.35 21.10 -0.55
CA VAL A 437 14.22 20.03 -1.00
C VAL A 437 14.08 19.84 -2.51
N ARG A 438 15.23 19.66 -3.15
CA ARG A 438 15.32 19.22 -4.54
C ARG A 438 15.67 17.74 -4.58
N ILE A 439 14.92 16.97 -5.34
CA ILE A 439 15.20 15.56 -5.62
C ILE A 439 15.50 15.43 -7.11
N VAL A 440 16.67 14.90 -7.45
CA VAL A 440 17.08 14.62 -8.83
C VAL A 440 17.21 13.11 -8.99
N LEU A 441 16.44 12.56 -9.91
CA LEU A 441 16.42 11.14 -10.25
C LEU A 441 16.97 10.97 -11.66
N THR A 442 17.84 10.00 -11.85
CA THR A 442 18.38 9.66 -13.17
C THR A 442 18.30 8.16 -13.42
N GLY A 443 17.96 7.80 -14.65
CA GLY A 443 17.76 6.42 -15.05
C GLY A 443 17.41 6.30 -16.52
N GLN A 444 17.05 5.08 -16.92
CA GLN A 444 16.67 4.77 -18.29
C GLN A 444 15.31 4.10 -18.31
N PRO A 445 14.45 4.37 -19.32
CA PRO A 445 13.17 3.71 -19.47
C PRO A 445 13.31 2.18 -19.56
N LYS A 446 12.39 1.44 -18.95
CA LYS A 446 12.37 -0.02 -18.94
C LYS A 446 11.14 -0.55 -19.64
N ALA A 447 11.23 -1.72 -20.25
CA ALA A 447 10.11 -2.38 -20.90
C ALA A 447 8.95 -2.57 -19.90
N LEU A 448 7.79 -2.02 -20.23
CA LEU A 448 6.62 -2.06 -19.36
C LEU A 448 5.96 -3.45 -19.35
N PHE A 449 5.93 -4.09 -20.52
CA PHE A 449 5.34 -5.41 -20.71
C PHE A 449 6.41 -6.45 -21.01
N LYS A 450 6.21 -7.67 -20.52
CA LYS A 450 7.01 -8.82 -20.92
C LYS A 450 6.76 -9.13 -22.39
N GLN A 451 7.82 -9.24 -23.18
CA GLN A 451 7.67 -9.68 -24.56
C GLN A 451 7.08 -11.10 -24.62
N ASN A 452 5.94 -11.25 -25.28
CA ASN A 452 5.34 -12.55 -25.57
C ASN A 452 6.15 -13.25 -26.66
N ARG A 453 7.22 -13.94 -26.27
CA ARG A 453 7.86 -14.90 -27.16
C ARG A 453 6.93 -16.11 -27.27
N GLN A 454 6.30 -16.29 -28.44
CA GLN A 454 5.33 -17.37 -28.68
C GLN A 454 5.98 -18.75 -28.86
N ASP A 455 7.26 -18.92 -28.57
CA ASP A 455 7.95 -20.19 -28.73
C ASP A 455 7.46 -21.24 -27.71
N ILE A 456 7.29 -22.46 -28.22
CA ILE A 456 6.83 -23.61 -27.44
C ILE A 456 7.77 -23.87 -26.24
N ALA A 457 9.08 -23.60 -26.40
CA ALA A 457 10.06 -23.75 -25.34
C ALA A 457 9.78 -22.81 -24.14
N ASN A 458 9.50 -21.52 -24.37
CA ASN A 458 9.13 -20.61 -23.28
C ASN A 458 7.78 -20.94 -22.64
N LYS A 459 6.80 -21.47 -23.40
CA LYS A 459 5.55 -21.98 -22.81
C LYS A 459 5.80 -23.19 -21.90
N LEU A 460 6.66 -24.12 -22.33
CA LEU A 460 7.06 -25.27 -21.52
C LEU A 460 7.82 -24.84 -20.26
N LEU A 461 8.77 -23.90 -20.40
CA LEU A 461 9.52 -23.34 -19.27
C LEU A 461 8.59 -22.62 -18.30
N ALA A 462 7.63 -21.83 -18.77
CA ALA A 462 6.64 -21.18 -17.91
C ALA A 462 5.75 -22.20 -17.18
N ALA A 463 5.33 -23.27 -17.86
CA ALA A 463 4.55 -24.34 -17.22
C ALA A 463 5.37 -25.12 -16.17
N LEU A 464 6.64 -25.39 -16.45
CA LEU A 464 7.57 -26.01 -15.50
C LEU A 464 7.87 -25.10 -14.32
N ASP A 465 8.08 -23.80 -14.57
CA ASP A 465 8.28 -22.80 -13.53
C ASP A 465 7.06 -22.73 -12.59
N TRP A 466 5.85 -22.67 -13.14
CA TRP A 466 4.62 -22.70 -12.35
C TRP A 466 4.44 -24.00 -11.55
N ARG A 467 4.74 -25.16 -12.14
CA ARG A 467 4.52 -26.46 -11.49
C ARG A 467 5.60 -26.85 -10.48
N LEU A 468 6.85 -26.52 -10.76
CA LEU A 468 8.00 -26.99 -9.97
C LEU A 468 8.64 -25.90 -9.12
N LEU A 469 8.51 -24.64 -9.51
CA LEU A 469 9.18 -23.50 -8.90
C LEU A 469 8.19 -22.41 -8.42
N ASP A 470 6.88 -22.71 -8.42
CA ASP A 470 5.80 -21.79 -8.07
C ASP A 470 5.87 -20.44 -8.84
N GLY A 471 6.36 -20.42 -10.08
CA GLY A 471 6.47 -19.20 -10.90
C GLY A 471 7.64 -18.28 -10.53
N ARG A 472 8.66 -18.79 -9.83
CA ARG A 472 9.81 -18.02 -9.34
C ARG A 472 10.64 -17.42 -10.46
N LEU A 473 10.86 -18.13 -11.57
CA LEU A 473 11.63 -17.61 -12.71
C LEU A 473 10.88 -16.45 -13.37
N GLY A 474 9.58 -16.59 -13.57
CA GLY A 474 8.71 -15.54 -14.09
C GLY A 474 8.75 -14.28 -13.23
N ARG A 475 8.69 -14.42 -11.90
CA ARG A 475 8.82 -13.28 -10.97
C ARG A 475 10.20 -12.64 -11.03
N ASN A 476 11.28 -13.42 -11.09
CA ASN A 476 12.64 -12.87 -11.15
C ASN A 476 12.94 -12.16 -12.48
N ALA A 477 12.20 -12.45 -13.56
CA ALA A 477 12.38 -11.77 -14.84
C ALA A 477 12.18 -10.25 -14.74
N VAL A 478 11.40 -9.77 -13.77
CA VAL A 478 11.22 -8.33 -13.52
C VAL A 478 12.53 -7.62 -13.13
N LEU A 479 13.46 -8.33 -12.51
CA LEU A 479 14.75 -7.75 -12.11
C LEU A 479 15.65 -7.48 -13.33
N HIS A 480 15.27 -8.03 -14.49
CA HIS A 480 16.01 -8.01 -15.75
C HIS A 480 15.16 -7.43 -16.90
N ARG A 481 14.22 -6.51 -16.61
CA ARG A 481 13.49 -5.78 -17.65
C ARG A 481 14.47 -5.11 -18.61
N GLU A 482 14.17 -5.23 -19.90
CA GLU A 482 14.94 -4.60 -20.96
C GLU A 482 14.99 -3.08 -20.74
N GLN A 483 16.19 -2.51 -20.80
CA GLN A 483 16.42 -1.07 -20.69
C GLN A 483 16.53 -0.45 -22.08
N LEU A 484 15.88 0.70 -22.27
CA LEU A 484 16.03 1.50 -23.47
C LEU A 484 17.29 2.36 -23.36
N SER A 485 18.45 1.74 -23.58
CA SER A 485 19.78 2.37 -23.42
C SER A 485 20.04 3.59 -24.30
N THR A 486 19.21 3.83 -25.31
CA THR A 486 19.29 5.00 -26.20
C THR A 486 18.57 6.23 -25.64
N VAL A 487 17.96 6.13 -24.46
CA VAL A 487 17.26 7.24 -23.80
C VAL A 487 17.75 7.36 -22.37
N ASP A 488 18.35 8.50 -22.06
CA ASP A 488 18.64 8.88 -20.68
C ASP A 488 17.53 9.79 -20.16
N ALA A 489 17.11 9.57 -18.92
CA ALA A 489 16.04 10.32 -18.31
C ALA A 489 16.48 10.96 -17.01
N ARG A 490 16.03 12.20 -16.82
CA ARG A 490 16.19 12.95 -15.59
C ARG A 490 14.82 13.46 -15.13
N VAL A 491 14.46 13.15 -13.90
CA VAL A 491 13.29 13.71 -13.23
C VAL A 491 13.76 14.57 -12.08
N GLN A 492 13.28 15.80 -12.01
CA GLN A 492 13.54 16.69 -10.88
C GLN A 492 12.22 17.00 -10.18
N ILE A 493 12.19 16.79 -8.87
CA ILE A 493 11.07 17.16 -8.01
C ILE A 493 11.57 18.25 -7.06
N GLU A 494 11.00 19.44 -7.17
CA GLU A 494 11.25 20.57 -6.26
C GLU A 494 10.08 20.68 -5.29
N LEU A 495 10.36 20.59 -3.99
CA LEU A 495 9.40 20.87 -2.93
C LEU A 495 9.72 22.24 -2.34
N SER A 496 8.93 23.25 -2.68
CA SER A 496 9.05 24.61 -2.13
C SER A 496 8.13 24.79 -0.93
N MET A 497 8.72 25.15 0.21
CA MET A 497 8.08 25.28 1.52
C MET A 497 7.84 26.75 1.93
N ILE A 498 7.92 27.68 0.99
CA ILE A 498 7.52 29.09 1.23
C ILE A 498 5.99 29.17 1.45
N PRO A 499 5.46 30.26 2.06
CA PRO A 499 4.01 30.49 2.09
C PRO A 499 3.40 30.41 0.68
N GLY A 500 2.39 29.56 0.50
CA GLY A 500 1.86 29.22 -0.83
C GLY A 500 2.64 28.12 -1.56
N GLY A 501 3.39 27.30 -0.82
CA GLY A 501 4.34 26.30 -1.30
C GLY A 501 3.90 25.51 -2.52
N THR A 502 4.87 25.04 -3.30
CA THR A 502 4.63 24.36 -4.56
C THR A 502 5.41 23.07 -4.63
N ILE A 503 4.85 22.07 -5.31
CA ILE A 503 5.58 20.90 -5.77
C ILE A 503 5.70 20.99 -7.28
N THR A 504 6.92 21.09 -7.79
CA THR A 504 7.17 21.10 -9.22
C THR A 504 7.92 19.84 -9.61
N THR A 505 7.35 19.08 -10.54
CA THR A 505 8.00 17.94 -11.17
C THR A 505 8.35 18.31 -12.60
N SER A 506 9.62 18.17 -12.99
CA SER A 506 10.07 18.34 -14.35
C SER A 506 10.71 17.06 -14.88
N HIS A 507 10.42 16.73 -16.13
CA HIS A 507 10.98 15.58 -16.82
C HIS A 507 11.82 16.05 -18.00
N GLN A 508 13.03 15.49 -18.11
CA GLN A 508 13.95 15.69 -19.21
C GLN A 508 14.35 14.33 -19.77
N LEU A 509 14.19 14.16 -21.08
CA LEU A 509 14.63 12.97 -21.81
C LEU A 509 15.71 13.41 -22.80
N GLU A 510 16.83 12.70 -22.79
CA GLU A 510 17.91 12.83 -23.75
C GLU A 510 17.91 11.60 -24.66
N ILE A 511 17.75 11.82 -25.96
CA ILE A 511 17.55 10.76 -26.95
C ILE A 511 18.81 10.67 -27.82
N HIS A 512 19.48 9.52 -27.74
CA HIS A 512 20.75 9.23 -28.43
C HIS A 512 20.56 8.37 -29.69
N THR A 513 19.33 8.25 -30.17
CA THR A 513 18.98 7.44 -31.35
C THR A 513 18.27 8.26 -32.42
N ARG A 514 18.37 7.78 -33.67
CA ARG A 514 17.59 8.28 -34.80
C ARG A 514 16.24 7.57 -34.94
N ILE A 515 16.02 6.49 -34.19
CA ILE A 515 14.76 5.77 -34.18
C ILE A 515 13.68 6.70 -33.58
N GLN A 516 12.53 6.74 -34.23
CA GLN A 516 11.39 7.51 -33.79
C GLN A 516 10.85 6.98 -32.46
N ILE A 517 10.69 7.87 -31.49
CA ILE A 517 10.11 7.57 -30.17
C ILE A 517 8.82 8.36 -30.04
N GLU A 518 7.74 7.64 -29.76
CA GLU A 518 6.41 8.20 -29.53
C GLU A 518 6.17 8.35 -28.03
N HIS A 519 5.73 9.52 -27.57
CA HIS A 519 5.35 9.76 -26.17
C HIS A 519 3.83 9.80 -26.03
N LEU A 520 3.27 8.83 -25.32
CA LEU A 520 1.81 8.60 -25.30
C LEU A 520 1.04 9.47 -24.30
N ASN A 521 1.68 9.95 -23.22
CA ASN A 521 1.05 10.77 -22.18
C ASN A 521 1.81 12.09 -21.90
N PRO A 522 2.01 12.94 -22.93
CA PRO A 522 2.73 14.24 -22.86
C PRO A 522 2.26 15.19 -21.76
N HIS A 523 0.97 15.14 -21.41
CA HIS A 523 0.37 16.07 -20.45
C HIS A 523 0.16 15.47 -19.06
N GLY A 524 0.53 14.21 -18.84
CA GLY A 524 0.67 13.54 -17.54
C GLY A 524 -0.52 13.50 -16.56
N GLN A 525 -1.55 14.34 -16.70
CA GLN A 525 -2.57 14.52 -15.67
C GLN A 525 -3.88 15.09 -16.25
N ALA A 526 -4.54 14.36 -17.15
CA ALA A 526 -5.86 14.79 -17.65
C ALA A 526 -7.02 14.58 -16.64
N GLY A 527 -6.78 13.92 -15.49
CA GLY A 527 -7.84 13.44 -14.59
C GLY A 527 -8.05 14.17 -13.25
N HIS A 528 -7.29 15.22 -12.91
CA HIS A 528 -7.27 15.79 -11.54
C HIS A 528 -8.32 16.89 -11.24
N ARG A 529 -9.27 17.17 -12.14
CA ARG A 529 -10.22 18.28 -11.96
C ARG A 529 -11.13 18.15 -10.71
N ASP A 530 -11.34 16.95 -10.20
CA ASP A 530 -12.26 16.72 -9.07
C ASP A 530 -11.61 16.83 -7.68
N CYS A 531 -10.30 17.12 -7.59
CA CYS A 531 -9.57 17.16 -6.31
C CYS A 531 -9.44 18.56 -5.70
N GLY A 532 -10.02 19.60 -6.30
CA GLY A 532 -9.88 20.99 -5.82
C GLY A 532 -8.47 21.58 -5.97
N LEU A 533 -7.56 20.90 -6.67
CA LEU A 533 -6.24 21.40 -7.01
C LEU A 533 -6.30 22.16 -8.34
N GLU A 534 -5.98 23.46 -8.32
CA GLU A 534 -5.78 24.22 -9.54
C GLU A 534 -4.48 23.77 -10.23
N GLN A 535 -4.62 23.17 -11.42
CA GLN A 535 -3.50 22.97 -12.34
C GLN A 535 -3.29 24.27 -13.11
N TYR A 536 -2.14 24.91 -12.93
CA TYR A 536 -1.73 25.97 -13.84
C TYR A 536 -1.20 25.33 -15.14
N PRO A 537 -1.69 25.73 -16.33
CA PRO A 537 -1.09 25.29 -17.58
C PRO A 537 0.39 25.68 -17.56
N ALA A 538 1.24 24.79 -18.10
CA ALA A 538 2.65 25.10 -18.30
C ALA A 538 2.75 26.46 -19.00
N ALA A 539 3.54 27.37 -18.43
CA ALA A 539 3.88 28.63 -19.09
C ALA A 539 4.36 28.29 -20.51
N ASP A 540 3.77 28.95 -21.51
CA ASP A 540 3.92 28.70 -22.94
C ASP A 540 5.41 28.65 -23.34
N MET A 541 6.01 27.46 -23.24
CA MET A 541 7.33 27.17 -23.78
C MET A 541 7.13 26.86 -25.26
N SER A 542 7.02 27.93 -26.05
CA SER A 542 6.97 27.88 -27.51
C SER A 542 8.22 27.19 -28.09
N ALA A 543 8.22 25.87 -28.11
CA ALA A 543 8.97 25.11 -29.09
C ALA A 543 8.27 25.31 -30.43
N LYS A 544 8.82 26.16 -31.30
CA LYS A 544 8.33 26.33 -32.68
C LYS A 544 8.29 24.97 -33.39
N SER A 545 7.12 24.36 -33.47
CA SER A 545 6.81 23.28 -34.40
C SER A 545 5.99 23.86 -35.55
N GLU A 546 6.50 23.73 -36.78
CA GLU A 546 5.74 24.05 -37.99
C GLU A 546 4.58 23.05 -38.14
N GLU A 547 3.37 23.45 -37.79
CA GLU A 547 2.14 22.75 -38.19
C GLU A 547 1.87 23.00 -39.67
N LYS A 548 1.87 21.94 -40.48
CA LYS A 548 1.20 21.96 -41.79
C LYS A 548 -0.27 21.58 -41.58
N ALA A 549 -1.15 22.57 -41.70
CA ALA A 549 -2.59 22.43 -41.61
C ALA A 549 -3.20 21.65 -42.79
N PHE A 550 -4.25 20.87 -42.50
CA PHE A 550 -5.33 20.55 -43.44
C PHE A 550 -6.69 20.81 -42.75
N PRO A 551 -7.72 21.31 -43.46
CA PRO A 551 -8.93 21.81 -42.84
C PRO A 551 -10.11 20.82 -42.88
N SER A 552 -10.96 20.82 -41.84
CA SER A 552 -12.44 20.66 -41.86
C SER A 552 -12.93 20.39 -40.42
N SER A 553 -13.62 21.34 -39.76
CA SER A 553 -15.05 21.67 -39.77
C SER A 553 -15.86 21.05 -38.61
N ILE A 554 -16.18 21.90 -37.63
CA ILE A 554 -17.40 22.04 -36.79
C ILE A 554 -18.14 20.77 -36.30
N GLY A 555 -18.20 20.61 -34.98
CA GLY A 555 -19.23 19.85 -34.26
C GLY A 555 -18.94 19.76 -32.76
N LEU A 556 -19.82 20.32 -31.92
CA LEU A 556 -19.74 20.30 -30.46
C LEU A 556 -19.68 18.86 -29.92
N GLY A 557 -18.53 18.52 -29.34
CA GLY A 557 -18.29 17.31 -28.55
C GLY A 557 -16.82 17.34 -28.13
N SER A 558 -16.53 17.57 -26.85
CA SER A 558 -15.15 17.65 -26.35
C SER A 558 -14.55 16.25 -26.21
N THR A 559 -14.17 15.65 -27.32
CA THR A 559 -13.14 14.60 -27.40
C THR A 559 -11.78 15.29 -27.43
N PHE A 560 -11.04 15.24 -26.32
CA PHE A 560 -9.61 15.54 -26.36
C PHE A 560 -8.92 14.40 -27.11
N ALA A 561 -8.61 14.63 -28.38
CA ALA A 561 -7.72 13.75 -29.14
C ALA A 561 -6.31 13.90 -28.55
N GLY A 562 -5.84 12.87 -27.84
CA GLY A 562 -4.45 12.78 -27.38
C GLY A 562 -3.53 12.67 -28.59
N GLY A 563 -2.94 13.78 -29.01
CA GLY A 563 -1.88 13.78 -30.01
C GLY A 563 -0.61 13.21 -29.40
N ALA A 564 -0.02 12.21 -30.04
CA ALA A 564 1.34 11.77 -29.71
C ALA A 564 2.35 12.82 -30.17
N PHE A 565 3.37 13.10 -29.35
CA PHE A 565 4.39 14.11 -29.67
C PHE A 565 5.73 13.46 -30.02
N MET A 566 6.39 14.07 -30.99
CA MET A 566 7.76 13.74 -31.39
C MET A 566 8.75 14.52 -30.54
N ILE A 567 9.62 13.82 -29.81
CA ILE A 567 10.64 14.46 -28.96
C ILE A 567 11.94 14.64 -29.75
N LYS A 568 12.48 15.88 -29.78
CA LYS A 568 13.84 16.17 -30.26
C LYS A 568 14.83 16.10 -29.08
N ALA A 569 16.04 15.63 -29.35
CA ALA A 569 17.10 15.49 -28.35
C ALA A 569 17.36 16.80 -27.56
N GLY A 570 17.52 16.69 -26.24
CA GLY A 570 17.98 17.79 -25.38
C GLY A 570 16.94 18.82 -24.94
N THR A 571 15.64 18.58 -25.14
CA THR A 571 14.58 19.56 -24.81
C THR A 571 13.80 19.12 -23.56
N PRO A 572 13.71 19.93 -22.48
CA PRO A 572 12.77 19.68 -21.39
C PRO A 572 11.34 19.75 -21.95
N TYR A 573 10.54 18.72 -21.71
CA TYR A 573 9.28 18.53 -22.46
C TYR A 573 8.02 18.48 -21.58
N SER A 574 8.16 18.29 -20.27
CA SER A 574 7.03 18.43 -19.35
C SER A 574 7.45 18.99 -18.00
N VAL A 575 6.67 19.97 -17.53
CA VAL A 575 6.74 20.53 -16.19
C VAL A 575 5.32 20.52 -15.64
N THR A 576 5.14 19.91 -14.47
CA THR A 576 3.88 19.90 -13.73
C THR A 576 4.10 20.59 -12.39
N SER A 577 3.25 21.55 -12.05
CA SER A 577 3.31 22.25 -10.76
C SER A 577 1.99 22.08 -10.01
N ILE A 578 2.08 21.72 -8.75
CA ILE A 578 0.96 21.59 -7.81
C ILE A 578 1.13 22.69 -6.75
N ALA A 579 0.14 23.57 -6.59
CA ALA A 579 0.08 24.50 -5.48
C ALA A 579 -0.40 23.78 -4.21
N LEU A 580 0.28 23.98 -3.09
CA LEU A 580 0.01 23.29 -1.81
C LEU A 580 -1.04 24.02 -0.95
N PHE A 581 -1.23 25.31 -1.18
CA PHE A 581 -2.22 26.12 -0.48
C PHE A 581 -3.01 26.93 -1.50
N PRO A 582 -4.30 27.17 -1.27
CA PRO A 582 -5.02 28.17 -2.05
C PRO A 582 -4.26 29.49 -1.91
N THR A 583 -3.90 30.09 -3.05
CA THR A 583 -3.31 31.42 -3.07
C THR A 583 -4.27 32.33 -2.31
N PRO A 584 -3.85 33.04 -1.24
CA PRO A 584 -4.76 33.97 -0.58
C PRO A 584 -5.30 34.90 -1.66
N GLU A 585 -6.63 34.97 -1.78
CA GLU A 585 -7.28 35.90 -2.70
C GLU A 585 -6.60 37.25 -2.48
N ARG A 586 -5.96 37.78 -3.52
CA ARG A 586 -5.46 39.16 -3.44
C ARG A 586 -6.69 39.97 -3.08
N PRO A 587 -6.68 40.74 -1.97
CA PRO A 587 -7.75 41.68 -1.73
C PRO A 587 -7.89 42.52 -3.00
N ASN A 588 -9.10 42.57 -3.56
CA ASN A 588 -9.35 43.39 -4.73
C ASN A 588 -8.87 44.81 -4.43
N ASP A 589 -7.80 45.25 -5.10
CA ASP A 589 -7.29 46.62 -5.03
C ASP A 589 -8.33 47.67 -5.51
N ASN A 590 -9.52 47.23 -5.92
CA ASN A 590 -10.66 48.08 -6.26
C ASN A 590 -11.55 48.46 -5.05
N ASP A 591 -11.39 47.85 -3.87
CA ASP A 591 -12.21 48.21 -2.68
C ASP A 591 -11.66 49.39 -1.86
N PHE A 592 -10.52 49.97 -2.26
CA PHE A 592 -9.92 51.13 -1.57
C PHE A 592 -10.19 52.50 -2.22
N LEU A 593 -10.95 52.56 -3.33
CA LEU A 593 -11.19 53.82 -4.05
C LEU A 593 -12.63 54.39 -3.96
N ASP A 594 -13.55 53.77 -3.21
CA ASP A 594 -14.96 54.24 -3.19
C ASP A 594 -15.49 54.67 -1.81
N ARG A 595 -14.61 55.07 -0.89
CA ARG A 595 -15.00 55.65 0.42
C ARG A 595 -14.43 57.03 0.69
N THR A 596 -14.44 57.91 -0.31
CA THR A 596 -14.24 59.36 -0.10
C THR A 596 -15.08 60.21 -1.05
N ALA A 597 -16.40 60.02 -1.09
CA ALA A 597 -17.32 61.04 -1.62
C ALA A 597 -18.78 60.78 -1.20
N SER A 598 -19.22 61.41 -0.10
CA SER A 598 -20.59 61.92 0.13
C SER A 598 -20.96 61.98 1.62
N ARG A 599 -20.37 62.94 2.33
CA ARG A 599 -21.05 63.59 3.45
C ARG A 599 -20.77 65.08 3.37
N ASN A 600 -21.67 65.82 2.70
CA ASN A 600 -22.07 67.17 3.09
C ASN A 600 -23.23 67.68 2.21
N THR A 601 -24.24 68.23 2.88
CA THR A 601 -25.36 69.08 2.40
C THR A 601 -26.48 68.35 1.63
N ARG A 602 -27.78 68.46 1.95
CA ARG A 602 -28.58 69.37 2.80
C ARG A 602 -29.73 68.60 3.44
#